data_AF-W2NXF5-F1
#
_entry.id   AF-W2NXF5-F1
#
_cell.length_a   1.000
_cell.length_b   1.000
_cell.length_c   1.000
_cell.angle_alpha   90.00
_cell.angle_beta   90.00
_cell.angle_gamma   90.00
#
_symmetry.space_group_name_H-M   'P 1'
#
loop_
_entity.id
_entity.type
_entity.pdbx_description
1 polymer ?
#
loop_
_entity_poly.entity_id
_entity_poly.type
_entity_poly.pdbx_seq_one_letter_code
_entity_poly.pdbx_strand_id
1 'polypeptide(L)'
;MVAWERRANSQAQRDPRHVLEGDEVEADESLQMIDLFLDELAFIIRVLVSYTAFLATVCEGLGQKDGGFQVKVQELSGVYVVLERFYVFQSVHKATAIAEPQELEQGVYVSSVVEDVSFVLNKAFFRASQCMNYHTALSIVIAIVDALESQYLQAILVLPSRPCVIPLSSINAATGQDGNNEQEVSFSDMLLQAVDEDLQRTLQEEARLIMTINSAYMSGEFVRALQEKIEEYSSSSFPNDAPILECLPTPIHDMTEAFHSIVSNEIQEMLSRTLHKRLPQVLSRSMDEQLQYVLTSAQYDALGSQGSPLVRLVEREILTNRELQRYERALCRVSFEDLVEAATQYLTSCVENALLSSKKRCNDLGALQLEREVTDMLTRMSTLVPQRSLRGAFTRLFQVVFILNLMQPVHVLDYLASLREEFSMEIIETLLRMRVDFKSQDIARVMDQISKTDTKSTKSS
;
A
#
# COMPACT_ATOMS: atom_id res chain seq x y z
N MET A 1 22.94 -4.16 11.02
CA MET A 1 24.27 -4.66 11.44
C MET A 1 24.37 -4.99 12.93
N VAL A 2 24.09 -4.08 13.87
CA VAL A 2 24.30 -4.32 15.32
C VAL A 2 23.42 -5.44 15.91
N ALA A 3 22.20 -5.64 15.42
CA ALA A 3 21.31 -6.72 15.89
C ALA A 3 21.78 -8.11 15.43
N TRP A 4 22.28 -8.21 14.18
CA TRP A 4 22.89 -9.42 13.64
C TRP A 4 24.17 -9.77 14.39
N GLU A 5 25.02 -8.78 14.67
CA GLU A 5 26.28 -8.94 15.41
C GLU A 5 26.03 -9.36 16.87
N ARG A 6 24.96 -8.87 17.49
CA ARG A 6 24.51 -9.31 18.83
C ARG A 6 24.02 -10.77 18.83
N ARG A 7 23.27 -11.21 17.80
CA ARG A 7 22.81 -12.61 17.68
C ARG A 7 23.95 -13.56 17.32
N ALA A 8 24.83 -13.17 16.41
CA ALA A 8 26.02 -13.94 16.06
C ALA A 8 26.93 -14.14 17.28
N ASN A 9 27.13 -13.09 18.10
CA ASN A 9 27.88 -13.20 19.34
C ASN A 9 27.18 -14.01 20.43
N SER A 10 25.84 -14.00 20.52
CA SER A 10 25.13 -14.82 21.50
C SER A 10 25.14 -16.31 21.12
N GLN A 11 25.12 -16.63 19.82
CA GLN A 11 25.31 -17.99 19.32
C GLN A 11 26.75 -18.49 19.51
N ALA A 12 27.75 -17.64 19.28
CA ALA A 12 29.17 -17.98 19.49
C ALA A 12 29.55 -18.22 20.96
N GLN A 13 28.73 -17.75 21.92
CA GLN A 13 28.95 -17.92 23.36
C GLN A 13 28.36 -19.22 23.93
N ARG A 14 27.68 -20.06 23.13
CA ARG A 14 27.20 -21.36 23.59
C ARG A 14 28.36 -22.35 23.76
N ASP A 15 28.40 -23.03 24.90
CA ASP A 15 29.47 -23.96 25.29
C ASP A 15 29.42 -25.23 24.40
N PRO A 16 30.49 -25.56 23.65
CA PRO A 16 30.52 -26.69 22.71
C PRO A 16 30.32 -28.06 23.38
N ARG A 17 30.34 -28.15 24.71
CA ARG A 17 30.13 -29.39 25.45
C ARG A 17 28.65 -29.78 25.62
N HIS A 18 27.72 -28.85 25.41
CA HIS A 18 26.28 -29.14 25.44
C HIS A 18 25.73 -29.65 24.11
N VAL A 19 26.57 -29.71 23.06
CA VAL A 19 26.20 -30.14 21.69
C VAL A 19 26.28 -31.67 21.51
N LEU A 20 26.87 -32.40 22.46
CA LEU A 20 27.16 -33.84 22.29
C LEU A 20 26.06 -34.80 22.82
N GLU A 21 24.95 -34.29 23.35
CA GLU A 21 23.79 -35.10 23.73
C GLU A 21 22.56 -34.72 22.87
N GLY A 22 22.61 -35.03 21.58
CA GLY A 22 21.47 -34.88 20.67
C GLY A 22 21.86 -35.06 19.22
N ASP A 23 21.30 -36.08 18.57
CA ASP A 23 21.54 -36.53 17.19
C ASP A 23 20.89 -35.60 16.13
N GLU A 24 20.85 -34.29 16.38
CA GLU A 24 20.26 -33.31 15.48
C GLU A 24 21.31 -32.24 15.17
N VAL A 25 21.93 -32.34 13.98
CA VAL A 25 22.52 -31.15 13.34
C VAL A 25 21.37 -30.14 13.25
N GLU A 26 21.42 -29.08 14.05
CA GLU A 26 20.40 -28.04 14.08
C GLU A 26 20.24 -27.55 12.61
N ALA A 27 19.03 -27.60 12.05
CA ALA A 27 18.78 -27.30 10.63
C ALA A 27 19.41 -25.95 10.19
N ASP A 28 19.61 -25.05 11.15
CA ASP A 28 20.31 -23.79 11.05
C ASP A 28 21.80 -23.90 10.66
N GLU A 29 22.53 -24.85 11.24
CA GLU A 29 23.94 -25.10 10.90
C GLU A 29 24.05 -25.60 9.46
N SER A 30 23.13 -26.48 9.04
CA SER A 30 23.11 -27.01 7.68
C SER A 30 22.85 -25.92 6.62
N LEU A 31 21.94 -24.97 6.91
CA LEU A 31 21.63 -23.86 6.01
C LEU A 31 22.79 -22.87 5.91
N GLN A 32 23.48 -22.60 7.02
CA GLN A 32 24.70 -21.77 7.04
C GLN A 32 25.84 -22.42 6.25
N MET A 33 26.02 -23.74 6.39
CA MET A 33 27.01 -24.47 5.60
C MET A 33 26.71 -24.41 4.11
N ILE A 34 25.44 -24.57 3.71
CA ILE A 34 25.01 -24.42 2.31
C ILE A 34 25.30 -23.01 1.81
N ASP A 35 25.01 -21.98 2.61
CA ASP A 35 25.28 -20.58 2.26
C ASP A 35 26.76 -20.34 1.91
N LEU A 36 27.67 -20.86 2.74
CA LEU A 36 29.12 -20.81 2.51
C LEU A 36 29.54 -21.59 1.26
N PHE A 37 28.99 -22.79 1.05
CA PHE A 37 29.29 -23.59 -0.13
C PHE A 37 28.83 -22.92 -1.42
N LEU A 38 27.69 -22.21 -1.40
CA LEU A 38 27.17 -21.51 -2.56
C LEU A 38 28.07 -20.35 -3.00
N ASP A 39 28.67 -19.61 -2.05
CA ASP A 39 29.63 -18.55 -2.35
C ASP A 39 30.86 -19.11 -3.09
N GLU A 40 31.42 -20.24 -2.63
CA GLU A 40 32.55 -20.90 -3.28
C GLU A 40 32.17 -21.53 -4.65
N LEU A 41 31.00 -22.16 -4.74
CA LEU A 41 30.52 -22.75 -6.00
C LEU A 41 30.27 -21.69 -7.06
N ALA A 42 29.70 -20.54 -6.71
CA ALA A 42 29.50 -19.43 -7.64
C ALA A 42 30.84 -18.92 -8.20
N PHE A 43 31.85 -18.79 -7.34
CA PHE A 43 33.21 -18.41 -7.76
C PHE A 43 33.83 -19.46 -8.70
N ILE A 44 33.75 -20.74 -8.35
CA ILE A 44 34.26 -21.83 -9.19
C ILE A 44 33.58 -21.82 -10.56
N ILE A 45 32.25 -21.70 -10.61
CA ILE A 45 31.49 -21.62 -11.87
C ILE A 45 31.96 -20.45 -12.72
N ARG A 46 32.13 -19.26 -12.14
CA ARG A 46 32.64 -18.09 -12.87
C ARG A 46 33.99 -18.35 -13.54
N VAL A 47 34.93 -18.96 -12.81
CA VAL A 47 36.26 -19.30 -13.33
C VAL A 47 36.14 -20.34 -14.45
N LEU A 48 35.32 -21.37 -14.25
CA LEU A 48 35.12 -22.42 -15.24
C LEU A 48 34.48 -21.88 -16.53
N VAL A 49 33.47 -21.02 -16.43
CA VAL A 49 32.83 -20.37 -17.59
C VAL A 49 33.84 -19.53 -18.37
N SER A 50 34.67 -18.76 -17.68
CA SER A 50 35.75 -17.98 -18.30
C SER A 50 36.77 -18.89 -19.01
N TYR A 51 37.10 -20.02 -18.39
CA TYR A 51 38.02 -21.00 -18.96
C TYR A 51 37.41 -21.74 -20.16
N THR A 52 36.11 -22.03 -20.15
CA THR A 52 35.41 -22.60 -21.31
C THR A 52 35.46 -21.66 -22.52
N ALA A 53 35.24 -20.36 -22.31
CA ALA A 53 35.36 -19.38 -23.39
C ALA A 53 36.79 -19.33 -23.97
N PHE A 54 37.82 -19.37 -23.12
CA PHE A 54 39.21 -19.48 -23.55
C PHE A 54 39.49 -20.77 -24.33
N LEU A 55 39.09 -21.92 -23.80
CA LEU A 55 39.26 -23.22 -24.46
C LEU A 55 38.58 -23.25 -25.84
N ALA A 56 37.37 -22.71 -25.96
CA ALA A 56 36.67 -22.62 -27.23
C ALA A 56 37.51 -21.89 -28.29
N THR A 57 38.08 -20.72 -27.96
CA THR A 57 38.96 -19.98 -28.89
C THR A 57 40.22 -20.74 -29.29
N VAL A 58 40.82 -21.50 -28.36
CA VAL A 58 42.01 -22.30 -28.64
C VAL A 58 41.67 -23.50 -29.52
N CYS A 59 40.58 -24.19 -29.22
CA CYS A 59 40.10 -25.34 -29.99
C CYS A 59 39.70 -24.95 -31.42
N GLU A 60 39.03 -23.81 -31.60
CA GLU A 60 38.77 -23.23 -32.93
C GLU A 60 40.06 -22.98 -33.72
N GLY A 61 41.08 -22.40 -33.08
CA GLY A 61 42.39 -22.17 -33.70
C GLY A 61 43.15 -23.45 -34.08
N LEU A 62 42.86 -24.57 -33.40
CA LEU A 62 43.47 -25.88 -33.64
C LEU A 62 42.61 -26.80 -34.54
N GLY A 63 41.42 -26.37 -34.96
CA GLY A 63 40.49 -27.18 -35.75
C GLY A 63 39.93 -28.40 -35.01
N GLN A 64 40.03 -28.42 -33.68
CA GLN A 64 39.48 -29.48 -32.83
C GLN A 64 38.14 -29.03 -32.25
N LYS A 65 37.17 -29.95 -32.15
CA LYS A 65 35.91 -29.69 -31.45
C LYS A 65 36.09 -29.97 -29.96
N ASP A 66 35.82 -28.96 -29.13
CA ASP A 66 35.77 -29.10 -27.68
C ASP A 66 34.55 -29.95 -27.30
N GLY A 67 34.75 -31.09 -26.65
CA GLY A 67 33.76 -32.18 -26.64
C GLY A 67 33.15 -32.55 -25.30
N GLY A 68 33.77 -32.18 -24.18
CA GLY A 68 33.35 -32.72 -22.86
C GLY A 68 33.48 -31.78 -21.68
N PHE A 69 34.40 -30.80 -21.73
CA PHE A 69 34.59 -29.88 -20.61
C PHE A 69 33.35 -28.99 -20.39
N GLN A 70 32.81 -28.41 -21.46
CA GLN A 70 31.59 -27.60 -21.42
C GLN A 70 30.39 -28.36 -20.81
N VAL A 71 30.24 -29.65 -21.12
CA VAL A 71 29.19 -30.49 -20.54
C VAL A 71 29.35 -30.62 -19.02
N LYS A 72 30.58 -30.79 -18.53
CA LYS A 72 30.84 -30.87 -17.09
C LYS A 72 30.63 -29.53 -16.37
N VAL A 73 30.97 -28.41 -17.01
CA VAL A 73 30.66 -27.08 -16.47
C VAL A 73 29.13 -26.90 -16.36
N GLN A 74 28.38 -27.33 -17.38
CA GLN A 74 26.91 -27.26 -17.36
C GLN A 74 26.28 -28.17 -16.30
N GLU A 75 26.79 -29.39 -16.11
CA GLU A 75 26.36 -30.29 -15.03
C GLU A 75 26.57 -29.64 -13.65
N LEU A 76 27.74 -29.03 -13.42
CA LEU A 76 28.03 -28.34 -12.17
C LEU A 76 27.13 -27.12 -11.95
N SER A 77 26.88 -26.32 -13.00
CA SER A 77 25.91 -25.22 -12.95
C SER A 77 24.51 -25.71 -12.60
N GLY A 78 24.09 -26.88 -13.10
CA GLY A 78 22.82 -27.50 -12.73
C GLY A 78 22.75 -27.85 -11.24
N VAL A 79 23.81 -28.42 -10.67
CA VAL A 79 23.89 -28.71 -9.22
C VAL A 79 23.80 -27.43 -8.40
N TYR A 80 24.54 -26.39 -8.79
CA TYR A 80 24.49 -25.10 -8.12
C TYR A 80 23.09 -24.48 -8.12
N VAL A 81 22.39 -24.48 -9.27
CA VAL A 81 21.01 -23.96 -9.35
C VAL A 81 20.07 -24.70 -8.39
N VAL A 82 20.20 -26.02 -8.26
CA VAL A 82 19.38 -26.81 -7.32
C VAL A 82 19.66 -26.42 -5.86
N LEU A 83 20.94 -26.27 -5.50
CA LEU A 83 21.34 -25.88 -4.15
C LEU A 83 20.92 -24.45 -3.82
N GLU A 84 21.11 -23.51 -4.75
CA GLU A 84 20.73 -22.11 -4.59
C GLU A 84 19.21 -21.98 -4.44
N ARG A 85 18.43 -22.72 -5.25
CA ARG A 85 16.97 -22.77 -5.10
C ARG A 85 16.58 -23.30 -3.73
N PHE A 86 17.19 -24.38 -3.25
CA PHE A 86 16.93 -24.89 -1.91
C PHE A 86 17.23 -23.84 -0.82
N TYR A 87 18.39 -23.18 -0.92
CA TYR A 87 18.78 -22.11 0.01
C TYR A 87 17.76 -20.97 0.03
N VAL A 88 17.32 -20.47 -1.13
CA VAL A 88 16.34 -19.39 -1.23
C VAL A 88 15.04 -19.78 -0.51
N PHE A 89 14.46 -20.93 -0.84
CA PHE A 89 13.18 -21.36 -0.27
C PHE A 89 13.27 -21.65 1.23
N GLN A 90 14.35 -22.26 1.71
CA GLN A 90 14.49 -22.53 3.15
C GLN A 90 14.78 -21.26 3.95
N SER A 91 15.57 -20.34 3.39
CA SER A 91 15.89 -19.08 4.05
C SER A 91 14.68 -18.17 4.14
N VAL A 92 13.86 -18.08 3.09
CA VAL A 92 12.60 -17.34 3.10
C VAL A 92 11.61 -17.99 4.06
N HIS A 93 11.44 -19.31 4.00
CA HIS A 93 10.60 -20.02 4.96
C HIS A 93 11.01 -19.75 6.41
N LYS A 94 12.30 -19.85 6.73
CA LYS A 94 12.82 -19.55 8.06
C LYS A 94 12.56 -18.11 8.48
N ALA A 95 12.85 -17.14 7.61
CA ALA A 95 12.60 -15.71 7.87
C ALA A 95 11.12 -15.47 8.21
N THR A 96 10.20 -16.10 7.46
CA THR A 96 8.76 -16.00 7.74
C THR A 96 8.39 -16.67 9.06
N ALA A 97 9.01 -17.78 9.45
CA ALA A 97 8.73 -18.47 10.71
C ALA A 97 9.13 -17.63 11.93
N ILE A 98 10.31 -17.00 11.90
CA ILE A 98 10.89 -16.27 13.04
C ILE A 98 10.55 -14.77 13.08
N ALA A 99 9.67 -14.31 12.20
CA ALA A 99 9.29 -12.90 12.08
C ALA A 99 8.92 -12.22 13.41
N GLU A 100 9.52 -11.07 13.67
CA GLU A 100 9.23 -10.22 14.83
C GLU A 100 8.91 -8.78 14.40
N PRO A 101 8.09 -8.03 15.16
CA PRO A 101 7.90 -6.60 14.94
C PRO A 101 9.22 -5.84 15.20
N GLN A 102 9.61 -5.00 14.25
CA GLN A 102 10.81 -4.17 14.30
C GLN A 102 10.43 -2.71 14.13
N GLU A 103 11.00 -1.83 14.95
CA GLU A 103 10.83 -0.38 14.83
C GLU A 103 11.85 0.15 13.83
N LEU A 104 11.36 0.73 12.73
CA LEU A 104 12.21 1.34 11.69
C LEU A 104 12.58 2.78 12.06
N GLU A 105 11.55 3.54 12.44
CA GLU A 105 11.62 4.92 12.94
C GLU A 105 10.71 5.02 14.15
N GLN A 106 10.83 6.10 14.93
CA GLN A 106 10.06 6.28 16.16
C GLN A 106 8.55 6.16 15.89
N GLY A 107 7.93 5.07 16.36
CA GLY A 107 6.51 4.78 16.19
C GLY A 107 6.13 4.00 14.91
N VAL A 108 7.06 3.79 13.97
CA VAL A 108 6.81 3.09 12.70
C VAL A 108 7.34 1.67 12.80
N TYR A 109 6.41 0.71 12.86
CA TYR A 109 6.73 -0.72 12.96
C TYR A 109 6.58 -1.44 11.62
N VAL A 110 7.52 -2.34 11.34
CA VAL A 110 7.57 -3.23 10.17
C VAL A 110 7.91 -4.64 10.65
N SER A 111 7.44 -5.67 9.93
CA SER A 111 7.83 -7.05 10.20
C SER A 111 9.27 -7.30 9.77
N SER A 112 10.09 -7.95 10.61
CA SER A 112 11.50 -8.27 10.30
C SER A 112 11.66 -9.10 9.02
N VAL A 113 10.60 -9.83 8.60
CA VAL A 113 10.57 -10.60 7.34
C VAL A 113 10.97 -9.75 6.15
N VAL A 114 10.62 -8.45 6.13
CA VAL A 114 10.94 -7.56 5.01
C VAL A 114 12.46 -7.39 4.88
N GLU A 115 13.17 -7.14 5.98
CA GLU A 115 14.64 -7.03 6.00
C GLU A 115 15.28 -8.40 5.71
N ASP A 116 14.82 -9.45 6.38
CA ASP A 116 15.40 -10.79 6.27
C ASP A 116 15.26 -11.37 4.85
N VAL A 117 14.06 -11.30 4.25
CA VAL A 117 13.81 -11.79 2.89
C VAL A 117 14.51 -10.93 1.85
N SER A 118 14.49 -9.59 2.00
CA SER A 118 15.21 -8.73 1.07
C SER A 118 16.71 -9.00 1.07
N PHE A 119 17.30 -9.28 2.23
CA PHE A 119 18.71 -9.66 2.34
C PHE A 119 19.00 -10.98 1.62
N VAL A 120 18.23 -12.04 1.92
CA VAL A 120 18.41 -13.38 1.35
C VAL A 120 18.30 -13.35 -0.18
N LEU A 121 17.27 -12.70 -0.72
CA LEU A 121 17.02 -12.66 -2.16
C LEU A 121 18.05 -11.80 -2.90
N ASN A 122 18.46 -10.65 -2.33
CA ASN A 122 19.56 -9.87 -2.89
C ASN A 122 20.88 -10.68 -2.88
N LYS A 123 21.14 -11.46 -1.82
CA LYS A 123 22.34 -12.30 -1.73
C LYS A 123 22.34 -13.39 -2.82
N ALA A 124 21.22 -14.10 -2.97
CA ALA A 124 21.07 -15.12 -4.01
C ALA A 124 21.23 -14.53 -5.42
N PHE A 125 20.63 -13.37 -5.70
CA PHE A 125 20.80 -12.66 -6.97
C PHE A 125 22.26 -12.21 -7.18
N PHE A 126 22.91 -11.67 -6.15
CA PHE A 126 24.30 -11.25 -6.23
C PHE A 126 25.25 -12.43 -6.50
N ARG A 127 25.04 -13.59 -5.89
CA ARG A 127 25.80 -14.81 -6.24
C ARG A 127 25.54 -15.24 -7.68
N ALA A 128 24.28 -15.27 -8.10
CA ALA A 128 23.91 -15.62 -9.47
C ALA A 128 24.59 -14.72 -10.50
N SER A 129 24.71 -13.43 -10.21
CA SER A 129 25.34 -12.47 -11.11
C SER A 129 26.84 -12.69 -11.25
N GLN A 130 27.50 -13.18 -10.20
CA GLN A 130 28.92 -13.53 -10.23
C GLN A 130 29.24 -14.72 -11.14
N CYS A 131 28.30 -15.66 -11.33
CA CYS A 131 28.52 -16.81 -12.21
C CYS A 131 28.74 -16.42 -13.68
N MET A 132 28.34 -15.21 -14.09
CA MET A 132 28.49 -14.68 -15.46
C MET A 132 27.94 -15.65 -16.53
N ASN A 133 26.83 -16.32 -16.20
CA ASN A 133 26.17 -17.29 -17.07
C ASN A 133 24.67 -16.98 -17.11
N TYR A 134 24.17 -16.65 -18.31
CA TYR A 134 22.79 -16.23 -18.54
C TYR A 134 21.76 -17.24 -18.00
N HIS A 135 21.91 -18.53 -18.35
CA HIS A 135 20.94 -19.56 -17.95
C HIS A 135 20.95 -19.81 -16.44
N THR A 136 22.11 -19.67 -15.79
CA THR A 136 22.22 -19.79 -14.34
C THR A 136 21.53 -18.61 -13.65
N ALA A 137 21.79 -17.39 -14.12
CA ALA A 137 21.15 -16.19 -13.60
C ALA A 137 19.62 -16.23 -13.78
N LEU A 138 19.13 -16.55 -14.99
CA LEU A 138 17.70 -16.69 -15.26
C LEU A 138 17.04 -17.73 -14.34
N SER A 139 17.65 -18.91 -14.17
CA SER A 139 17.08 -19.96 -13.31
C SER A 139 16.97 -19.53 -11.85
N ILE A 140 17.93 -18.74 -11.34
CA ILE A 140 17.90 -18.24 -9.97
C ILE A 140 16.88 -17.11 -9.83
N VAL A 141 16.77 -16.21 -10.81
CA VAL A 141 15.73 -15.17 -10.79
C VAL A 141 14.33 -15.82 -10.81
N ILE A 142 14.12 -16.88 -11.58
CA ILE A 142 12.86 -17.66 -11.54
C ILE A 142 12.62 -18.21 -10.13
N ALA A 143 13.63 -18.78 -9.47
CA ALA A 143 13.50 -19.27 -8.10
C ALA A 143 13.19 -18.15 -7.09
N ILE A 144 13.76 -16.96 -7.28
CA ILE A 144 13.49 -15.78 -6.46
C ILE A 144 12.03 -15.33 -6.63
N VAL A 145 11.53 -15.20 -7.85
CA VAL A 145 10.14 -14.78 -8.12
C VAL A 145 9.14 -15.81 -7.57
N ASP A 146 9.42 -17.10 -7.75
CA ASP A 146 8.61 -18.17 -7.19
C ASP A 146 8.58 -18.14 -5.64
N ALA A 147 9.70 -17.84 -4.98
CA ALA A 147 9.75 -17.65 -3.53
C ALA A 147 9.00 -16.38 -3.06
N LEU A 148 9.06 -15.30 -3.84
CA LEU A 148 8.29 -14.07 -3.59
C LEU A 148 6.79 -14.35 -3.60
N GLU A 149 6.31 -15.09 -4.60
CA GLU A 149 4.89 -15.41 -4.79
C GLU A 149 4.38 -16.44 -3.78
N SER A 150 5.08 -17.58 -3.67
CA SER A 150 4.58 -18.74 -2.93
C SER A 150 4.74 -18.64 -1.41
N GLN A 151 5.76 -17.93 -0.93
CA GLN A 151 6.07 -17.85 0.51
C GLN A 151 5.99 -16.43 1.06
N TYR A 152 6.65 -15.47 0.40
CA TYR A 152 6.78 -14.13 0.95
C TYR A 152 5.47 -13.33 0.92
N LEU A 153 4.78 -13.31 -0.22
CA LEU A 153 3.48 -12.67 -0.37
C LEU A 153 2.46 -13.23 0.63
N GLN A 154 2.43 -14.56 0.77
CA GLN A 154 1.57 -15.25 1.75
C GLN A 154 1.90 -14.86 3.18
N ALA A 155 3.19 -14.72 3.52
CA ALA A 155 3.61 -14.30 4.84
C ALA A 155 3.14 -12.87 5.18
N ILE A 156 3.18 -11.95 4.22
CA ILE A 156 2.67 -10.58 4.40
C ILE A 156 1.14 -10.58 4.58
N LEU A 157 0.40 -11.35 3.77
CA LEU A 157 -1.07 -11.45 3.85
C LEU A 157 -1.56 -11.98 5.21
N VAL A 158 -0.80 -12.85 5.87
CA VAL A 158 -1.19 -13.44 7.16
C VAL A 158 -0.83 -12.54 8.36
N LEU A 159 0.00 -11.50 8.19
CA LEU A 159 0.45 -10.61 9.27
C LEU A 159 -0.67 -10.04 10.15
N PRO A 160 -1.83 -9.59 9.63
CA PRO A 160 -2.91 -9.05 10.47
C PRO A 160 -3.42 -10.06 11.50
N SER A 161 -3.47 -11.34 11.10
CA SER A 161 -3.97 -12.46 11.90
C SER A 161 -2.90 -13.11 12.78
N ARG A 162 -1.62 -12.83 12.52
CA ARG A 162 -0.51 -13.45 13.24
C ARG A 162 -0.47 -12.94 14.68
N PRO A 163 -0.35 -13.82 15.69
CA PRO A 163 -0.20 -13.39 17.07
C PRO A 163 1.19 -12.75 17.24
N CYS A 164 1.23 -11.43 17.33
CA CYS A 164 2.40 -10.68 17.77
C CYS A 164 1.98 -9.52 18.68
N VAL A 165 2.86 -9.16 19.61
CA VAL A 165 2.70 -8.01 20.51
C VAL A 165 3.56 -6.88 19.98
N ILE A 166 2.95 -5.72 19.75
CA ILE A 166 3.59 -4.53 19.23
C ILE A 166 3.64 -3.57 20.42
N PRO A 167 4.81 -2.98 20.74
CA PRO A 167 4.90 -2.02 21.82
C PRO A 167 3.97 -0.83 21.54
N LEU A 168 2.82 -0.79 22.21
CA LEU A 168 1.92 0.35 22.17
C LEU A 168 2.55 1.47 22.99
N SER A 169 2.67 2.68 22.44
CA SER A 169 3.09 3.83 23.24
C SER A 169 2.08 4.01 24.37
N SER A 170 2.53 3.86 25.61
CA SER A 170 1.69 3.96 26.79
C SER A 170 0.94 5.29 26.81
N ILE A 171 -0.34 5.26 26.46
CA ILE A 171 -1.26 6.30 26.92
C ILE A 171 -1.26 6.13 28.44
N ASN A 172 -0.71 7.12 29.15
CA ASN A 172 -0.59 7.16 30.60
C ASN A 172 -1.78 6.49 31.32
N ALA A 173 -1.67 5.19 31.59
CA ALA A 173 -2.43 4.54 32.63
C ALA A 173 -1.75 4.98 33.92
N ALA A 174 -2.21 6.08 34.48
CA ALA A 174 -1.94 6.42 35.87
C ALA A 174 -2.70 5.42 36.75
N THR A 175 -2.32 4.15 36.72
CA THR A 175 -2.63 3.20 37.78
C THR A 175 -1.47 3.29 38.76
N GLY A 176 -1.71 4.03 39.84
CA GLY A 176 -0.76 4.16 40.94
C GLY A 176 -0.35 2.78 41.42
N GLN A 177 0.95 2.49 41.30
CA GLN A 177 1.58 1.50 42.14
C GLN A 177 1.55 2.04 43.57
N ASP A 178 0.71 1.46 44.41
CA ASP A 178 1.02 1.38 45.83
C ASP A 178 0.32 0.20 46.48
N GLY A 179 1.12 -0.64 47.14
CA GLY A 179 0.71 -1.45 48.28
C GLY A 179 0.19 -2.86 48.02
N ASN A 180 1.00 -3.84 48.43
CA ASN A 180 0.56 -5.15 48.90
C ASN A 180 -0.75 -5.04 49.71
N ASN A 181 -1.82 -5.65 49.22
CA ASN A 181 -2.89 -6.21 50.05
C ASN A 181 -3.62 -7.28 49.26
N GLU A 182 -3.67 -8.50 49.81
CA GLU A 182 -4.63 -9.53 49.41
C GLU A 182 -6.03 -9.01 49.75
N GLN A 183 -6.67 -8.33 48.80
CA GLN A 183 -8.05 -7.86 48.91
C GLN A 183 -8.88 -8.49 47.80
N GLU A 184 -10.05 -9.00 48.17
CA GLU A 184 -11.06 -9.56 47.28
C GLU A 184 -11.22 -8.66 46.05
N VAL A 185 -10.89 -9.19 44.86
CA VAL A 185 -11.04 -8.48 43.60
C VAL A 185 -12.52 -8.15 43.44
N SER A 186 -12.88 -6.88 43.58
CA SER A 186 -14.27 -6.42 43.48
C SER A 186 -14.79 -6.72 42.08
N PHE A 187 -16.09 -7.02 41.93
CA PHE A 187 -16.72 -7.22 40.63
C PHE A 187 -16.53 -6.00 39.70
N SER A 188 -16.43 -4.80 40.27
CA SER A 188 -16.06 -3.58 39.53
C SER A 188 -14.66 -3.67 38.91
N ASP A 189 -13.71 -4.27 39.62
CA ASP A 189 -12.31 -4.35 39.21
C ASP A 189 -12.13 -5.42 38.14
N MET A 190 -12.88 -6.53 38.23
CA MET A 190 -12.96 -7.53 37.16
C MET A 190 -13.59 -6.96 35.88
N LEU A 191 -14.63 -6.11 36.00
CA LEU A 191 -15.23 -5.45 34.85
C LEU A 191 -14.29 -4.42 34.21
N LEU A 192 -13.59 -3.62 35.00
CA LEU A 192 -12.57 -2.69 34.50
C LEU A 192 -11.44 -3.43 33.80
N GLN A 193 -10.93 -4.51 34.39
CA GLN A 193 -9.91 -5.35 33.77
C GLN A 193 -10.38 -5.93 32.43
N ALA A 194 -11.62 -6.43 32.35
CA ALA A 194 -12.16 -6.98 31.11
C ALA A 194 -12.30 -5.91 30.01
N VAL A 195 -12.63 -4.66 30.37
CA VAL A 195 -12.70 -3.53 29.42
C VAL A 195 -11.29 -3.11 28.96
N ASP A 196 -10.32 -3.08 29.87
CA ASP A 196 -8.93 -2.74 29.55
C ASP A 196 -8.29 -3.81 28.64
N GLU A 197 -8.58 -5.09 28.89
CA GLU A 197 -8.14 -6.21 28.04
C GLU A 197 -8.73 -6.13 26.62
N ASP A 198 -10.01 -5.75 26.49
CA ASP A 198 -10.67 -5.61 25.20
C ASP A 198 -10.18 -4.38 24.42
N LEU A 199 -9.93 -3.27 25.11
CA LEU A 199 -9.30 -2.08 24.52
C LEU A 199 -7.89 -2.40 24.04
N GLN A 200 -7.08 -3.09 24.85
CA GLN A 200 -5.73 -3.49 24.47
C GLN A 200 -5.73 -4.43 23.27
N ARG A 201 -6.68 -5.37 23.20
CA ARG A 201 -6.86 -6.25 22.04
C ARG A 201 -7.15 -5.44 20.78
N THR A 202 -8.06 -4.47 20.85
CA THR A 202 -8.43 -3.61 19.72
C THR A 202 -7.23 -2.77 19.24
N LEU A 203 -6.50 -2.16 20.16
CA LEU A 203 -5.29 -1.39 19.84
C LEU A 203 -4.19 -2.27 19.22
N GLN A 204 -4.09 -3.52 19.66
CA GLN A 204 -3.12 -4.48 19.15
C GLN A 204 -3.49 -4.97 17.74
N GLU A 205 -4.78 -5.18 17.45
CA GLU A 205 -5.27 -5.50 16.11
C GLU A 205 -5.00 -4.36 15.13
N GLU A 206 -5.24 -3.12 15.55
CA GLU A 206 -4.95 -1.93 14.77
C GLU A 206 -3.44 -1.75 14.55
N ALA A 207 -2.62 -1.96 15.58
CA ALA A 207 -1.16 -1.91 15.43
C ALA A 207 -0.66 -2.97 14.43
N ARG A 208 -1.24 -4.18 14.43
CA ARG A 208 -0.93 -5.24 13.46
C ARG A 208 -1.32 -4.85 12.04
N LEU A 209 -2.47 -4.20 11.88
CA LEU A 209 -2.93 -3.67 10.60
C LEU A 209 -1.96 -2.61 10.04
N ILE A 210 -1.57 -1.64 10.88
CA ILE A 210 -0.57 -0.60 10.52
C ILE A 210 0.78 -1.23 10.14
N MET A 211 1.26 -2.18 10.95
CA MET A 211 2.51 -2.90 10.66
C MET A 211 2.42 -3.66 9.33
N THR A 212 1.25 -4.23 9.00
CA THR A 212 1.02 -4.92 7.73
C THR A 212 1.10 -3.95 6.56
N ILE A 213 0.48 -2.77 6.65
CA ILE A 213 0.55 -1.73 5.63
C ILE A 213 2.00 -1.30 5.37
N ASN A 214 2.74 -0.98 6.44
CA ASN A 214 4.14 -0.60 6.31
C ASN A 214 4.99 -1.72 5.71
N SER A 215 4.77 -2.96 6.15
CA SER A 215 5.50 -4.12 5.64
C SER A 215 5.20 -4.39 4.17
N ALA A 216 3.94 -4.31 3.75
CA ALA A 216 3.53 -4.47 2.35
C ALA A 216 4.11 -3.35 1.47
N TYR A 217 4.06 -2.10 1.92
CA TYR A 217 4.66 -0.97 1.20
C TYR A 217 6.17 -1.17 1.00
N MET A 218 6.91 -1.48 2.08
CA MET A 218 8.35 -1.72 2.00
C MET A 218 8.69 -2.95 1.14
N SER A 219 7.81 -3.96 1.12
CA SER A 219 7.94 -5.13 0.24
C SER A 219 7.81 -4.76 -1.23
N GLY A 220 6.83 -3.94 -1.59
CA GLY A 220 6.66 -3.44 -2.96
C GLY A 220 7.87 -2.64 -3.44
N GLU A 221 8.38 -1.73 -2.60
CA GLU A 221 9.58 -0.95 -2.91
C GLU A 221 10.83 -1.83 -3.07
N PHE A 222 10.97 -2.87 -2.24
CA PHE A 222 12.05 -3.84 -2.40
C PHE A 222 11.94 -4.61 -3.73
N VAL A 223 10.75 -5.12 -4.08
CA VAL A 223 10.55 -5.87 -5.33
C VAL A 223 10.81 -4.98 -6.55
N ARG A 224 10.36 -3.72 -6.52
CA ARG A 224 10.66 -2.72 -7.55
C ARG A 224 12.17 -2.49 -7.69
N ALA A 225 12.88 -2.29 -6.59
CA ALA A 225 14.33 -2.12 -6.62
C ALA A 225 15.07 -3.38 -7.11
N LEU A 226 14.55 -4.57 -6.79
CA LEU A 226 15.09 -5.83 -7.30
C LEU A 226 14.89 -5.97 -8.81
N GLN A 227 13.71 -5.60 -9.31
CA GLN A 227 13.40 -5.57 -10.74
C GLN A 227 14.39 -4.66 -11.50
N GLU A 228 14.60 -3.43 -11.02
CA GLU A 228 15.54 -2.47 -11.61
C GLU A 228 16.97 -3.04 -11.65
N LYS A 229 17.42 -3.69 -10.56
CA LYS A 229 18.74 -4.36 -10.50
C LYS A 229 18.88 -5.52 -11.49
N ILE A 230 17.83 -6.32 -11.67
CA ILE A 230 17.84 -7.45 -12.62
C ILE A 230 17.92 -6.92 -14.06
N GLU A 231 17.19 -5.85 -14.37
CA GLU A 231 17.20 -5.21 -15.68
C GLU A 231 18.57 -4.60 -16.01
N GLU A 232 19.17 -3.87 -15.07
CA GLU A 232 20.53 -3.32 -15.20
C GLU A 232 21.57 -4.43 -15.41
N TYR A 233 21.47 -5.52 -14.64
CA TYR A 233 22.37 -6.67 -14.79
C TYR A 233 22.20 -7.36 -16.15
N SER A 234 20.94 -7.58 -16.58
CA SER A 234 20.64 -8.24 -17.85
C SER A 234 21.19 -7.44 -19.03
N SER A 235 20.98 -6.12 -19.04
CA SER A 235 21.43 -5.25 -20.12
C SER A 235 22.95 -5.06 -20.16
N SER A 236 23.60 -5.00 -18.99
CA SER A 236 25.05 -4.80 -18.89
C SER A 236 25.86 -6.08 -19.15
N SER A 237 25.40 -7.22 -18.64
CA SER A 237 26.17 -8.48 -18.67
C SER A 237 25.80 -9.36 -19.87
N PHE A 238 24.55 -9.26 -20.38
CA PHE A 238 24.03 -10.12 -21.46
C PHE A 238 23.33 -9.32 -22.57
N PRO A 239 24.03 -8.40 -23.27
CA PRO A 239 23.42 -7.52 -24.26
C PRO A 239 22.89 -8.25 -25.52
N ASN A 240 23.34 -9.48 -25.76
CA ASN A 240 22.95 -10.26 -26.94
C ASN A 240 21.84 -11.29 -26.64
N ASP A 241 21.53 -11.52 -25.37
CA ASP A 241 20.50 -12.45 -24.93
C ASP A 241 19.17 -11.73 -24.71
N ALA A 242 18.06 -12.48 -24.63
CA ALA A 242 16.78 -11.91 -24.26
C ALA A 242 16.83 -11.34 -22.83
N PRO A 243 16.12 -10.23 -22.52
CA PRO A 243 16.07 -9.70 -21.17
C PRO A 243 15.55 -10.75 -20.19
N ILE A 244 16.26 -10.94 -19.06
CA ILE A 244 15.90 -11.95 -18.05
C ILE A 244 14.45 -11.81 -17.60
N LEU A 245 13.98 -10.56 -17.42
CA LEU A 245 12.63 -10.26 -16.96
C LEU A 245 11.53 -10.71 -17.94
N GLU A 246 11.80 -10.72 -19.26
CA GLU A 246 10.83 -11.16 -20.28
C GLU A 246 10.71 -12.69 -20.33
N CYS A 247 11.72 -13.40 -19.80
CA CYS A 247 11.79 -14.85 -19.78
C CYS A 247 11.22 -15.47 -18.49
N LEU A 248 10.65 -14.66 -17.60
CA LEU A 248 10.07 -15.14 -16.34
C LEU A 248 8.69 -15.79 -16.57
N PRO A 249 8.38 -16.90 -15.88
CA PRO A 249 7.03 -17.50 -15.92
C PRO A 249 5.94 -16.57 -15.39
N THR A 250 6.26 -15.84 -14.32
CA THR A 250 5.40 -14.82 -13.72
C THR A 250 6.12 -13.47 -13.78
N PRO A 251 5.48 -12.42 -14.34
CA PRO A 251 6.07 -11.09 -14.34
C PRO A 251 6.31 -10.59 -12.92
N ILE A 252 7.54 -10.17 -12.62
CA ILE A 252 7.89 -9.62 -11.30
C ILE A 252 7.04 -8.39 -10.92
N HIS A 253 6.60 -7.62 -11.91
CA HIS A 253 5.69 -6.49 -11.74
C HIS A 253 4.36 -6.87 -11.08
N ASP A 254 3.83 -8.07 -11.37
CA ASP A 254 2.57 -8.54 -10.78
C ASP A 254 2.70 -8.69 -9.26
N MET A 255 3.90 -8.98 -8.76
CA MET A 255 4.19 -9.02 -7.32
C MET A 255 4.19 -7.63 -6.70
N THR A 256 4.76 -6.63 -7.39
CA THR A 256 4.71 -5.23 -6.95
C THR A 256 3.25 -4.76 -6.83
N GLU A 257 2.43 -5.06 -7.84
CA GLU A 257 0.99 -4.73 -7.83
C GLU A 257 0.22 -5.47 -6.75
N ALA A 258 0.57 -6.73 -6.47
CA ALA A 258 -0.02 -7.48 -5.35
C ALA A 258 0.25 -6.79 -4.00
N PHE A 259 1.49 -6.33 -3.76
CA PHE A 259 1.80 -5.57 -2.53
C PHE A 259 1.09 -4.22 -2.46
N HIS A 260 0.99 -3.47 -3.58
CA HIS A 260 0.19 -2.24 -3.63
C HIS A 260 -1.30 -2.51 -3.35
N SER A 261 -1.85 -3.61 -3.86
CA SER A 261 -3.23 -4.02 -3.59
C SER A 261 -3.45 -4.31 -2.10
N ILE A 262 -2.49 -4.99 -1.43
CA ILE A 262 -2.55 -5.21 0.02
C ILE A 262 -2.59 -3.86 0.75
N VAL A 263 -1.69 -2.93 0.44
CA VAL A 263 -1.66 -1.59 1.05
C VAL A 263 -3.02 -0.90 0.89
N SER A 264 -3.58 -0.88 -0.32
CA SER A 264 -4.88 -0.26 -0.60
C SER A 264 -6.02 -0.91 0.19
N ASN A 265 -6.08 -2.25 0.21
CA ASN A 265 -7.13 -3.00 0.91
C ASN A 265 -7.09 -2.76 2.43
N GLU A 266 -5.91 -2.81 3.03
CA GLU A 266 -5.74 -2.60 4.47
C GLU A 266 -6.00 -1.13 4.87
N ILE A 267 -5.66 -0.16 4.01
CA ILE A 267 -6.06 1.25 4.21
C ILE A 267 -7.58 1.39 4.20
N GLN A 268 -8.28 0.74 3.26
CA GLN A 268 -9.74 0.75 3.22
C GLN A 268 -10.34 0.12 4.48
N GLU A 269 -9.76 -0.98 4.97
CA GLU A 269 -10.16 -1.61 6.22
C GLU A 269 -9.97 -0.67 7.43
N MET A 270 -8.84 0.05 7.52
CA MET A 270 -8.61 1.09 8.55
C MET A 270 -9.66 2.20 8.51
N LEU A 271 -9.97 2.71 7.31
CA LEU A 271 -10.98 3.76 7.13
C LEU A 271 -12.39 3.26 7.46
N SER A 272 -12.68 1.97 7.21
CA SER A 272 -13.95 1.33 7.55
C SER A 272 -14.23 1.30 9.07
N ARG A 273 -13.16 1.12 9.86
CA ARG A 273 -13.21 1.08 11.34
C ARG A 273 -13.35 2.46 11.95
N THR A 274 -12.90 3.50 11.26
CA THR A 274 -12.84 4.88 11.77
C THR A 274 -13.86 5.80 11.08
N LEU A 275 -13.52 6.33 9.91
CA LEU A 275 -14.26 7.41 9.24
C LEU A 275 -15.57 6.93 8.61
N HIS A 276 -15.62 5.73 8.00
CA HIS A 276 -16.77 5.32 7.19
C HIS A 276 -18.08 5.21 7.98
N LYS A 277 -18.03 4.86 9.26
CA LYS A 277 -19.23 4.74 10.10
C LYS A 277 -19.77 6.10 10.54
N ARG A 278 -18.88 7.05 10.79
CA ARG A 278 -19.21 8.35 11.42
C ARG A 278 -19.54 9.41 10.39
N LEU A 279 -18.76 9.49 9.32
CA LEU A 279 -18.79 10.62 8.39
C LEU A 279 -20.15 10.79 7.68
N PRO A 280 -20.82 9.72 7.18
CA PRO A 280 -22.14 9.87 6.56
C PRO A 280 -23.22 10.35 7.53
N GLN A 281 -23.16 9.91 8.79
CA GLN A 281 -24.13 10.31 9.82
C GLN A 281 -23.97 11.78 10.21
N VAL A 282 -22.73 12.21 10.39
CA VAL A 282 -22.43 13.61 10.75
C VAL A 282 -22.72 14.54 9.58
N LEU A 283 -22.37 14.14 8.34
CA LEU A 283 -22.67 14.93 7.14
C LEU A 283 -24.17 15.02 6.87
N SER A 284 -24.93 13.92 6.92
CA SER A 284 -26.39 13.97 6.71
C SER A 284 -27.08 14.87 7.73
N ARG A 285 -26.71 14.74 9.01
CA ARG A 285 -27.24 15.60 10.07
C ARG A 285 -26.87 17.08 9.87
N SER A 286 -25.61 17.37 9.55
CA SER A 286 -25.17 18.75 9.29
C SER A 286 -25.80 19.32 8.02
N MET A 287 -25.99 18.49 7.01
CA MET A 287 -26.70 18.86 5.79
C MET A 287 -28.10 19.31 6.16
N ASP A 288 -28.87 18.54 6.91
CA ASP A 288 -30.25 18.87 7.28
C ASP A 288 -30.36 20.09 8.20
N GLU A 289 -29.58 20.14 9.27
CA GLU A 289 -29.72 21.13 10.35
C GLU A 289 -29.01 22.46 10.07
N GLN A 290 -27.83 22.45 9.45
CA GLN A 290 -26.91 23.60 9.45
C GLN A 290 -26.64 24.19 8.07
N LEU A 291 -26.64 23.36 7.02
CA LEU A 291 -26.31 23.79 5.67
C LEU A 291 -27.55 24.27 4.93
N GLN A 292 -27.57 25.55 4.56
CA GLN A 292 -28.63 26.18 3.78
C GLN A 292 -28.00 26.88 2.57
N TYR A 293 -28.49 26.55 1.37
CA TYR A 293 -27.96 27.07 0.11
C TYR A 293 -28.92 28.07 -0.58
N VAL A 294 -29.98 28.51 0.11
CA VAL A 294 -30.77 29.66 -0.30
C VAL A 294 -30.35 30.84 0.57
N LEU A 295 -29.42 31.64 0.05
CA LEU A 295 -28.74 32.68 0.82
C LEU A 295 -29.19 34.09 0.41
N THR A 296 -29.23 34.99 1.37
CA THR A 296 -29.25 36.44 1.14
C THR A 296 -27.81 36.98 1.06
N SER A 297 -27.60 38.17 0.47
CA SER A 297 -26.26 38.78 0.38
C SER A 297 -25.58 38.90 1.74
N ALA A 298 -26.33 39.33 2.77
CA ALA A 298 -25.78 39.48 4.12
C ALA A 298 -25.36 38.13 4.75
N GLN A 299 -26.09 37.04 4.46
CA GLN A 299 -25.72 35.70 4.93
C GLN A 299 -24.50 35.15 4.20
N TYR A 300 -24.38 35.40 2.88
CA TYR A 300 -23.21 35.04 2.09
C TYR A 300 -21.94 35.73 2.63
N ASP A 301 -22.01 37.05 2.89
CA ASP A 301 -20.88 37.80 3.45
C ASP A 301 -20.52 37.35 4.88
N ALA A 302 -21.52 37.02 5.69
CA ALA A 302 -21.33 36.48 7.04
C ALA A 302 -20.62 35.11 7.01
N LEU A 303 -21.04 34.19 6.13
CA LEU A 303 -20.38 32.90 5.93
C LEU A 303 -18.94 33.07 5.45
N GLY A 304 -18.70 34.08 4.62
CA GLY A 304 -17.37 34.38 4.13
C GLY A 304 -16.38 34.89 5.19
N SER A 305 -16.88 35.47 6.29
CA SER A 305 -16.07 35.98 7.39
C SER A 305 -16.01 35.03 8.59
N GLN A 306 -17.10 34.31 8.89
CA GLN A 306 -17.19 33.40 10.04
C GLN A 306 -16.75 31.97 9.72
N GLY A 307 -16.58 31.63 8.44
CA GLY A 307 -16.29 30.29 7.99
C GLY A 307 -17.55 29.43 7.86
N SER A 308 -17.50 28.47 6.94
CA SER A 308 -18.66 27.68 6.58
C SER A 308 -18.89 26.50 7.53
N PRO A 309 -20.14 26.06 7.77
CA PRO A 309 -20.42 24.86 8.55
C PRO A 309 -19.78 23.59 7.96
N LEU A 310 -19.77 23.46 6.62
CA LEU A 310 -19.19 22.30 5.94
C LEU A 310 -17.68 22.22 6.16
N VAL A 311 -16.97 23.34 5.97
CA VAL A 311 -15.52 23.40 6.16
C VAL A 311 -15.16 23.11 7.63
N ARG A 312 -15.91 23.67 8.59
CA ARG A 312 -15.69 23.38 10.03
C ARG A 312 -15.95 21.93 10.40
N LEU A 313 -16.93 21.29 9.75
CA LEU A 313 -17.19 19.86 9.94
C LEU A 313 -16.00 19.02 9.46
N VAL A 314 -15.47 19.34 8.27
CA VAL A 314 -14.28 18.67 7.72
C VAL A 314 -13.07 18.88 8.62
N GLU A 315 -12.83 20.11 9.09
CA GLU A 315 -11.77 20.42 10.05
C GLU A 315 -11.92 19.60 11.34
N ARG A 316 -13.13 19.47 11.86
CA ARG A 316 -13.40 18.69 13.07
C ARG A 316 -13.20 17.19 12.87
N GLU A 317 -13.81 16.60 11.84
CA GLU A 317 -13.82 15.14 11.67
C GLU A 317 -12.52 14.59 11.07
N ILE A 318 -11.72 15.42 10.40
CA ILE A 318 -10.47 15.00 9.75
C ILE A 318 -9.25 15.64 10.43
N LEU A 319 -9.10 16.96 10.37
CA LEU A 319 -7.88 17.65 10.83
C LEU A 319 -7.65 17.51 12.36
N THR A 320 -8.73 17.52 13.15
CA THR A 320 -8.63 17.33 14.61
C THR A 320 -8.80 15.87 15.07
N ASN A 321 -8.85 14.92 14.12
CA ASN A 321 -9.06 13.52 14.43
C ASN A 321 -7.80 12.91 15.06
N ARG A 322 -7.94 12.42 16.29
CA ARG A 322 -6.83 11.82 17.06
C ARG A 322 -6.31 10.53 16.40
N GLU A 323 -7.17 9.77 15.74
CA GLU A 323 -6.77 8.52 15.08
C GLU A 323 -5.90 8.82 13.85
N LEU A 324 -6.31 9.78 13.00
CA LEU A 324 -5.50 10.21 11.85
C LEU A 324 -4.13 10.75 12.28
N GLN A 325 -4.07 11.54 13.36
CA GLN A 325 -2.80 12.03 13.92
C GLN A 325 -1.91 10.91 14.46
N ARG A 326 -2.49 9.82 14.95
CA ARG A 326 -1.75 8.63 15.36
C ARG A 326 -1.22 7.87 14.15
N TYR A 327 -2.02 7.75 13.09
CA TYR A 327 -1.62 7.11 11.85
C TYR A 327 -0.48 7.83 11.14
N GLU A 328 -0.47 9.17 11.16
CA GLU A 328 0.64 9.98 10.63
C GLU A 328 1.99 9.62 11.27
N ARG A 329 2.00 9.22 12.55
CA ARG A 329 3.22 8.85 13.28
C ARG A 329 3.60 7.38 13.15
N ALA A 330 2.66 6.54 12.72
CA ALA A 330 2.83 5.08 12.74
C ALA A 330 2.95 4.47 11.35
N LEU A 331 2.46 5.15 10.32
CA LEU A 331 2.56 4.73 8.91
C LEU A 331 3.83 5.28 8.26
N CYS A 332 4.33 4.56 7.27
CA CYS A 332 5.27 5.12 6.30
C CYS A 332 4.64 6.34 5.61
N ARG A 333 5.44 7.37 5.33
CA ARG A 333 4.96 8.63 4.76
C ARG A 333 4.09 8.46 3.52
N VAL A 334 4.53 7.63 2.56
CA VAL A 334 3.79 7.41 1.30
C VAL A 334 2.47 6.69 1.57
N SER A 335 2.45 5.70 2.46
CA SER A 335 1.23 5.01 2.88
C SER A 335 0.26 5.92 3.63
N PHE A 336 0.76 6.89 4.39
CA PHE A 336 -0.08 7.94 4.99
C PHE A 336 -0.67 8.86 3.93
N GLU A 337 0.13 9.22 2.91
CA GLU A 337 -0.37 10.01 1.76
C GLU A 337 -1.48 9.25 0.99
N ASP A 338 -1.34 7.93 0.80
CA ASP A 338 -2.38 7.06 0.23
C ASP A 338 -3.64 7.03 1.11
N LEU A 339 -3.48 6.95 2.44
CA LEU A 339 -4.59 6.96 3.39
C LEU A 339 -5.37 8.27 3.33
N VAL A 340 -4.68 9.41 3.27
CA VAL A 340 -5.33 10.73 3.16
C VAL A 340 -6.04 10.86 1.82
N GLU A 341 -5.46 10.36 0.72
CA GLU A 341 -6.14 10.35 -0.58
C GLU A 341 -7.43 9.52 -0.54
N ALA A 342 -7.36 8.29 -0.02
CA ALA A 342 -8.53 7.41 0.14
C ALA A 342 -9.61 8.04 1.04
N ALA A 343 -9.21 8.64 2.17
CA ALA A 343 -10.12 9.37 3.05
C ALA A 343 -10.77 10.57 2.35
N THR A 344 -10.01 11.27 1.49
CA THR A 344 -10.50 12.40 0.69
C THR A 344 -11.51 11.94 -0.34
N GLN A 345 -11.23 10.86 -1.09
CA GLN A 345 -12.16 10.27 -2.07
C GLN A 345 -13.47 9.84 -1.39
N TYR A 346 -13.38 9.25 -0.20
CA TYR A 346 -14.55 8.88 0.57
C TYR A 346 -15.34 10.10 1.07
N LEU A 347 -14.65 11.13 1.56
CA LEU A 347 -15.27 12.39 1.99
C LEU A 347 -16.04 13.06 0.86
N THR A 348 -15.41 13.23 -0.31
CA THR A 348 -16.05 13.89 -1.46
C THR A 348 -17.26 13.12 -1.94
N SER A 349 -17.18 11.78 -1.96
CA SER A 349 -18.32 10.90 -2.25
C SER A 349 -19.44 11.04 -1.23
N CYS A 350 -19.12 11.15 0.07
CA CYS A 350 -20.13 11.34 1.11
C CYS A 350 -20.82 12.70 1.02
N VAL A 351 -20.06 13.77 0.77
CA VAL A 351 -20.60 15.12 0.57
C VAL A 351 -21.54 15.14 -0.63
N GLU A 352 -21.12 14.57 -1.74
CA GLU A 352 -21.96 14.46 -2.94
C GLU A 352 -23.24 13.69 -2.65
N ASN A 353 -23.15 12.50 -2.06
CA ASN A 353 -24.31 11.69 -1.74
C ASN A 353 -25.28 12.42 -0.80
N ALA A 354 -24.76 13.18 0.17
CA ALA A 354 -25.58 13.98 1.08
C ALA A 354 -26.27 15.16 0.37
N LEU A 355 -25.58 15.82 -0.58
CA LEU A 355 -26.18 16.87 -1.43
C LEU A 355 -27.30 16.31 -2.31
N LEU A 356 -27.06 15.19 -2.99
CA LEU A 356 -28.03 14.55 -3.87
C LEU A 356 -29.23 13.94 -3.12
N SER A 357 -29.02 13.44 -1.90
CA SER A 357 -30.08 12.86 -1.07
C SER A 357 -30.97 13.92 -0.45
N SER A 358 -30.36 15.00 0.07
CA SER A 358 -31.11 16.10 0.70
C SER A 358 -31.87 16.95 -0.32
N LYS A 359 -31.44 16.96 -1.59
CA LYS A 359 -32.03 17.75 -2.70
C LYS A 359 -32.31 19.19 -2.31
N LYS A 360 -31.44 19.76 -1.47
CA LYS A 360 -31.63 21.12 -0.94
C LYS A 360 -31.64 22.12 -2.09
N ARG A 361 -32.59 23.04 -1.99
CA ARG A 361 -32.72 24.14 -2.93
C ARG A 361 -31.52 25.08 -2.80
N CYS A 362 -31.03 25.55 -3.94
CA CYS A 362 -29.86 26.41 -4.05
C CYS A 362 -30.19 27.63 -4.92
N ASN A 363 -29.79 28.84 -4.51
CA ASN A 363 -29.79 30.02 -5.39
C ASN A 363 -28.37 30.34 -5.89
N ASP A 364 -28.22 31.36 -6.73
CA ASP A 364 -26.92 31.79 -7.28
C ASP A 364 -25.84 31.96 -6.19
N LEU A 365 -26.18 32.66 -5.10
CA LEU A 365 -25.26 32.88 -3.97
C LEU A 365 -24.93 31.60 -3.22
N GLY A 366 -25.88 30.67 -3.10
CA GLY A 366 -25.64 29.35 -2.53
C GLY A 366 -24.71 28.48 -3.37
N ALA A 367 -24.80 28.60 -4.70
CA ALA A 367 -23.95 27.84 -5.62
C ALA A 367 -22.49 28.34 -5.56
N LEU A 368 -22.31 29.67 -5.49
CA LEU A 368 -21.02 30.29 -5.25
C LEU A 368 -20.47 29.94 -3.85
N GLN A 369 -21.35 29.88 -2.83
CA GLN A 369 -20.93 29.47 -1.51
C GLN A 369 -20.44 28.02 -1.53
N LEU A 370 -21.16 27.09 -2.16
CA LEU A 370 -20.73 25.70 -2.27
C LEU A 370 -19.39 25.57 -3.03
N GLU A 371 -19.19 26.35 -4.10
CA GLU A 371 -17.91 26.41 -4.82
C GLU A 371 -16.76 26.81 -3.89
N ARG A 372 -16.99 27.86 -3.09
CA ARG A 372 -16.02 28.29 -2.08
C ARG A 372 -15.76 27.20 -1.04
N GLU A 373 -16.79 26.54 -0.53
CA GLU A 373 -16.65 25.47 0.46
C GLU A 373 -15.84 24.29 -0.10
N VAL A 374 -16.13 23.84 -1.32
CA VAL A 374 -15.41 22.73 -1.96
C VAL A 374 -13.96 23.10 -2.23
N THR A 375 -13.70 24.35 -2.64
CA THR A 375 -12.35 24.87 -2.81
C THR A 375 -11.60 24.91 -1.47
N ASP A 376 -12.23 25.46 -0.43
CA ASP A 376 -11.66 25.53 0.91
C ASP A 376 -11.38 24.11 1.46
N MET A 377 -12.30 23.16 1.27
CA MET A 377 -12.10 21.75 1.61
C MET A 377 -10.85 21.16 0.94
N LEU A 378 -10.69 21.36 -0.38
CA LEU A 378 -9.48 20.93 -1.09
C LEU A 378 -8.24 21.56 -0.46
N THR A 379 -8.24 22.87 -0.20
CA THR A 379 -7.08 23.53 0.41
C THR A 379 -6.74 22.96 1.79
N ARG A 380 -7.74 22.64 2.61
CA ARG A 380 -7.60 22.06 3.94
C ARG A 380 -7.10 20.62 3.90
N MET A 381 -7.58 19.80 2.98
CA MET A 381 -7.10 18.43 2.83
C MET A 381 -5.65 18.41 2.31
N SER A 382 -5.30 19.32 1.40
CA SER A 382 -3.94 19.41 0.86
C SER A 382 -2.89 19.84 1.90
N THR A 383 -3.28 20.39 3.06
CA THR A 383 -2.30 20.69 4.13
C THR A 383 -1.74 19.43 4.78
N LEU A 384 -2.48 18.32 4.75
CA LEU A 384 -2.05 17.02 5.30
C LEU A 384 -0.99 16.35 4.42
N VAL A 385 -1.05 16.60 3.10
CA VAL A 385 -0.21 15.91 2.11
C VAL A 385 0.37 16.90 1.08
N PRO A 386 1.31 17.77 1.49
CA PRO A 386 1.78 18.88 0.64
C PRO A 386 2.49 18.45 -0.64
N GLN A 387 2.96 17.19 -0.74
CA GLN A 387 3.65 16.66 -1.92
C GLN A 387 2.72 15.91 -2.90
N ARG A 388 1.46 15.65 -2.52
CA ARG A 388 0.52 14.88 -3.32
C ARG A 388 -0.67 15.73 -3.74
N SER A 389 -1.07 15.62 -5.01
CA SER A 389 -2.23 16.36 -5.52
C SER A 389 -3.52 15.61 -5.23
N LEU A 390 -4.39 16.18 -4.41
CA LEU A 390 -5.73 15.65 -4.11
C LEU A 390 -6.81 16.08 -5.12
N ARG A 391 -6.45 16.82 -6.18
CA ARG A 391 -7.42 17.38 -7.13
C ARG A 391 -8.30 16.31 -7.79
N GLY A 392 -7.72 15.16 -8.12
CA GLY A 392 -8.45 14.05 -8.74
C GLY A 392 -9.64 13.58 -7.91
N ALA A 393 -9.49 13.50 -6.59
CA ALA A 393 -10.56 13.09 -5.67
C ALA A 393 -11.72 14.09 -5.60
N PHE A 394 -11.49 15.36 -5.98
CA PHE A 394 -12.49 16.43 -5.99
C PHE A 394 -13.12 16.68 -7.35
N THR A 395 -12.59 16.12 -8.45
CA THR A 395 -13.05 16.39 -9.83
C THR A 395 -14.57 16.28 -9.96
N ARG A 396 -15.13 15.16 -9.52
CA ARG A 396 -16.57 14.90 -9.60
C ARG A 396 -17.39 15.89 -8.77
N LEU A 397 -16.92 16.25 -7.58
CA LEU A 397 -17.58 17.25 -6.74
C LEU A 397 -17.51 18.67 -7.37
N PHE A 398 -16.39 19.02 -8.02
CA PHE A 398 -16.30 20.26 -8.79
C PHE A 398 -17.24 20.27 -10.00
N GLN A 399 -17.47 19.13 -10.66
CA GLN A 399 -18.45 19.05 -11.73
C GLN A 399 -19.89 19.24 -11.22
N VAL A 400 -20.21 18.72 -10.02
CA VAL A 400 -21.49 19.02 -9.34
C VAL A 400 -21.63 20.53 -9.10
N VAL A 401 -20.60 21.16 -8.52
CA VAL A 401 -20.54 22.61 -8.30
C VAL A 401 -20.68 23.38 -9.61
N PHE A 402 -20.05 22.93 -10.68
CA PHE A 402 -20.11 23.55 -12.00
C PHE A 402 -21.54 23.57 -12.55
N ILE A 403 -22.25 22.43 -12.53
CA ILE A 403 -23.65 22.36 -12.97
C ILE A 403 -24.51 23.31 -12.13
N LEU A 404 -24.29 23.33 -10.81
CA LEU A 404 -25.01 24.21 -9.90
C LEU A 404 -24.65 25.69 -10.08
N ASN A 405 -23.55 26.06 -10.74
CA ASN A 405 -23.16 27.45 -11.02
C ASN A 405 -23.50 27.92 -12.44
N LEU A 406 -24.16 27.09 -13.25
CA LEU A 406 -24.59 27.52 -14.58
C LEU A 406 -25.56 28.71 -14.49
N MET A 407 -25.44 29.64 -15.45
CA MET A 407 -26.34 30.79 -15.55
C MET A 407 -27.71 30.42 -16.13
N GLN A 408 -27.75 29.44 -17.04
CA GLN A 408 -28.97 28.96 -17.67
C GLN A 408 -28.91 27.43 -17.85
N PRO A 409 -30.05 26.72 -17.77
CA PRO A 409 -30.09 25.27 -17.97
C PRO A 409 -29.55 24.82 -19.33
N VAL A 410 -29.68 25.66 -20.36
CA VAL A 410 -29.27 25.34 -21.75
C VAL A 410 -27.76 25.16 -21.86
N HIS A 411 -26.97 25.84 -21.02
CA HIS A 411 -25.51 25.76 -21.06
C HIS A 411 -24.97 24.36 -20.71
N VAL A 412 -25.78 23.48 -20.10
CA VAL A 412 -25.38 22.07 -19.88
C VAL A 412 -25.08 21.36 -21.20
N LEU A 413 -25.78 21.73 -22.28
CA LEU A 413 -25.63 21.08 -23.59
C LEU A 413 -24.20 21.20 -24.14
N ASP A 414 -23.53 22.32 -23.86
CA ASP A 414 -22.18 22.60 -24.36
C ASP A 414 -21.12 21.70 -23.68
N TYR A 415 -21.41 21.22 -22.47
CA TYR A 415 -20.49 20.41 -21.65
C TYR A 415 -20.98 18.97 -21.46
N LEU A 416 -22.05 18.58 -22.16
CA LEU A 416 -22.71 17.29 -21.95
C LEU A 416 -21.78 16.09 -22.15
N ALA A 417 -20.92 16.14 -23.17
CA ALA A 417 -20.01 15.04 -23.49
C ALA A 417 -19.08 14.71 -22.31
N SER A 418 -18.50 15.74 -21.68
CA SER A 418 -17.62 15.58 -20.51
C SER A 418 -18.40 15.15 -19.26
N LEU A 419 -19.58 15.73 -19.02
CA LEU A 419 -20.40 15.38 -17.85
C LEU A 419 -20.95 13.95 -17.91
N ARG A 420 -21.12 13.39 -19.12
CA ARG A 420 -21.67 12.04 -19.33
C ARG A 420 -20.68 10.92 -19.06
N GLU A 421 -19.39 11.23 -18.97
CA GLU A 421 -18.38 10.27 -18.52
C GLU A 421 -18.55 9.94 -17.03
N GLU A 422 -19.02 10.91 -16.23
CA GLU A 422 -19.10 10.79 -14.77
C GLU A 422 -20.52 10.77 -14.18
N PHE A 423 -21.54 11.27 -14.91
CA PHE A 423 -22.90 11.38 -14.40
C PHE A 423 -23.97 10.74 -15.27
N SER A 424 -24.97 10.15 -14.61
CA SER A 424 -26.22 9.77 -15.25
C SER A 424 -27.11 10.99 -15.51
N MET A 425 -28.01 10.83 -16.48
CA MET A 425 -28.96 11.87 -16.89
C MET A 425 -29.91 12.28 -15.75
N GLU A 426 -30.25 11.35 -14.88
CA GLU A 426 -31.09 11.58 -13.70
C GLU A 426 -30.40 12.47 -12.66
N ILE A 427 -29.08 12.31 -12.49
CA ILE A 427 -28.28 13.15 -11.58
C ILE A 427 -28.21 14.57 -12.14
N ILE A 428 -27.91 14.74 -13.42
CA ILE A 428 -27.86 16.05 -14.09
C ILE A 428 -29.21 16.77 -13.94
N GLU A 429 -30.32 16.07 -14.19
CA GLU A 429 -31.65 16.64 -14.03
C GLU A 429 -31.94 17.03 -12.57
N THR A 430 -31.52 16.18 -11.62
CA THR A 430 -31.69 16.45 -10.18
C THR A 430 -30.92 17.71 -9.77
N LEU A 431 -29.67 17.86 -10.21
CA LEU A 431 -28.83 19.03 -9.93
C LEU A 431 -29.43 20.31 -10.53
N LEU A 432 -29.90 20.26 -11.78
CA LEU A 432 -30.60 21.41 -12.40
C LEU A 432 -31.86 21.78 -11.62
N ARG A 433 -32.63 20.80 -11.12
CA ARG A 433 -33.82 21.05 -10.30
C ARG A 433 -33.49 21.60 -8.92
N MET A 434 -32.28 21.41 -8.39
CA MET A 434 -31.90 22.01 -7.11
C MET A 434 -31.82 23.54 -7.19
N ARG A 435 -31.52 24.11 -8.36
CA ARG A 435 -31.51 25.57 -8.56
C ARG A 435 -32.91 26.17 -8.55
N VAL A 436 -33.16 27.13 -7.65
CA VAL A 436 -34.46 27.81 -7.53
C VAL A 436 -34.73 28.78 -8.68
N ASP A 437 -33.68 29.30 -9.29
CA ASP A 437 -33.73 30.31 -10.36
C ASP A 437 -34.15 29.70 -11.70
N PHE A 438 -34.06 28.37 -11.84
CA PHE A 438 -34.38 27.65 -13.06
C PHE A 438 -35.85 27.25 -13.10
N LYS A 439 -36.54 27.67 -14.17
CA LYS A 439 -37.93 27.28 -14.39
C LYS A 439 -38.01 25.83 -14.84
N SER A 440 -38.99 25.09 -14.30
CA SER A 440 -39.18 23.67 -14.63
C SER A 440 -39.43 23.43 -16.13
N GLN A 441 -40.03 24.38 -16.84
CA GLN A 441 -40.25 24.30 -18.30
C GLN A 441 -38.93 24.35 -19.09
N ASP A 442 -37.97 25.17 -18.65
CA ASP A 442 -36.68 25.31 -19.33
C ASP A 442 -35.81 24.08 -19.09
N ILE A 443 -35.87 23.50 -17.89
CA ILE A 443 -35.22 22.22 -17.57
C ILE A 443 -35.81 21.10 -18.46
N ALA A 444 -37.14 20.98 -18.53
CA ALA A 444 -37.78 19.94 -19.36
C ALA A 444 -37.40 20.05 -20.85
N ARG A 445 -37.33 21.28 -21.39
CA ARG A 445 -36.88 21.52 -22.77
C ARG A 445 -35.43 21.08 -23.00
N VAL A 446 -34.55 21.32 -22.04
CA VAL A 446 -33.15 20.88 -22.13
C VAL A 446 -33.08 19.36 -22.07
N MET A 447 -33.76 18.69 -21.12
CA MET A 447 -33.78 17.23 -21.04
C MET A 447 -34.35 16.56 -22.31
N ASP A 448 -35.36 17.16 -22.94
CA ASP A 448 -35.88 16.73 -24.25
C ASP A 448 -34.85 16.87 -25.38
N GLN A 449 -33.99 17.90 -25.34
CA GLN A 449 -32.92 18.07 -26.32
C GLN A 449 -31.78 17.07 -26.09
N ILE A 450 -31.49 16.75 -24.83
CA ILE A 450 -30.47 15.76 -24.50
C ILE A 450 -30.92 14.34 -24.92
N SER A 451 -32.18 13.96 -24.65
CA SER A 451 -32.70 12.66 -25.12
C SER A 451 -32.77 12.54 -26.65
N LYS A 452 -33.01 13.65 -27.36
CA LYS A 452 -32.95 13.71 -28.85
C LYS A 452 -31.54 13.62 -29.42
N THR A 453 -30.52 14.03 -28.66
CA THR A 453 -29.12 13.91 -29.09
C THR A 453 -28.60 12.49 -28.84
N ASP A 454 -29.00 11.82 -27.77
CA ASP A 454 -28.71 10.40 -27.52
C ASP A 454 -29.31 9.44 -28.55
N THR A 455 -30.55 9.71 -28.98
CA THR A 455 -31.23 8.86 -30.00
C THR A 455 -30.64 9.04 -31.39
N LYS A 456 -29.86 10.10 -31.64
CA LYS A 456 -29.11 10.29 -32.89
C LYS A 456 -27.74 9.59 -32.85
N SER A 457 -27.05 9.56 -31.71
CA SER A 457 -25.75 8.88 -31.58
C SER A 457 -25.87 7.35 -31.63
N THR A 458 -26.96 6.78 -31.08
CA THR A 458 -27.25 5.33 -31.16
C THR A 458 -27.71 4.84 -32.53
N LYS A 459 -28.11 5.74 -33.45
CA LYS A 459 -28.45 5.38 -34.85
C LYS A 459 -27.29 5.53 -35.82
N SER A 460 -26.18 6.12 -35.38
CA SER A 460 -24.95 6.31 -36.16
C SER A 460 -23.81 5.36 -35.76
N SER A 461 -24.09 4.44 -34.83
CA SER A 461 -23.28 3.25 -34.52
C SER A 461 -23.97 2.04 -35.14
#